data_AF-A0A087TA43-F1
#
_entry.id   AF-A0A087TA43-F1
#
_cell.length_a   1.000
_cell.length_b   1.000
_cell.length_c   1.000
_cell.angle_alpha   90.00
_cell.angle_beta   90.00
_cell.angle_gamma   90.00
#
_symmetry.space_group_name_H-M   'P 1'
#
loop_
_entity.id
_entity.type
_entity.pdbx_description
1 polymer ?
#
loop_
_entity_poly.entity_id
_entity_poly.type
_entity_poly.pdbx_seq_one_letter_code
_entity_poly.pdbx_strand_id
1 'polypeptide(L)'
;MQCYENSPFCSCWRPNGTAIIQPVLKLKSCNCIVHRDRVVSTRLIGTYKPQCEADGTYSRTQCHGGMGYCWCVDENGNKVNKN
;
A
#
# COMPACT_ATOMS: atom_id res chain seq x y z
N MET A 1 7.96 -5.57 5.92
CA MET A 1 8.68 -4.32 6.27
C MET A 1 10.01 -4.72 6.88
N GLN A 2 11.10 -4.05 6.54
CA GLN A 2 12.37 -4.20 7.26
C GLN A 2 12.95 -2.80 7.50
N CYS A 3 13.51 -2.61 8.69
CA CYS A 3 14.12 -1.36 9.12
C CYS A 3 15.63 -1.53 9.20
N TYR A 4 16.35 -0.44 8.93
CA TYR A 4 17.79 -0.44 8.98
C TYR A 4 18.25 -0.38 10.44
N GLU A 5 19.31 -1.12 10.76
CA GLU A 5 19.86 -1.15 12.10
C GLU A 5 20.32 0.26 12.53
N ASN A 6 20.03 0.64 13.78
CA ASN A 6 20.35 1.96 14.35
C ASN A 6 19.83 3.16 13.55
N SER A 7 18.74 2.98 12.80
CA SER A 7 18.21 3.98 11.88
C SER A 7 16.67 3.98 11.91
N PRO A 8 16.03 5.17 11.86
CA PRO A 8 14.57 5.26 11.80
C PRO A 8 14.01 4.91 10.42
N PHE A 9 14.87 4.60 9.45
CA PHE A 9 14.46 4.30 8.09
C PHE A 9 13.98 2.85 7.96
N CYS A 10 12.86 2.67 7.26
CA CYS A 10 12.34 1.36 6.91
C CYS A 10 11.95 1.32 5.42
N SER A 11 11.98 0.13 4.82
CA SER A 11 11.51 -0.12 3.45
C SER A 11 10.60 -1.34 3.37
N CYS A 12 9.83 -1.41 2.28
CA CYS A 12 9.03 -2.57 1.90
C CYS A 12 9.77 -3.41 0.87
N TRP A 13 9.73 -4.72 1.04
CA TRP A 13 10.52 -5.66 0.27
C TRP A 13 9.61 -6.73 -0.32
N ARG A 14 9.93 -7.18 -1.53
CA ARG A 14 9.36 -8.40 -2.11
C ARG A 14 9.94 -9.64 -1.41
N PRO A 15 9.27 -10.81 -1.53
CA PRO A 15 9.81 -12.06 -0.98
C PRO A 15 11.20 -12.44 -1.49
N ASN A 16 11.57 -12.00 -2.69
CA ASN A 16 12.89 -12.23 -3.28
C ASN A 16 13.98 -11.23 -2.80
N GLY A 17 13.67 -10.36 -1.83
CA GLY A 17 14.62 -9.36 -1.32
C GLY A 17 14.77 -8.09 -2.17
N THR A 18 13.98 -7.90 -3.23
CA THR A 18 13.99 -6.63 -3.97
C THR A 18 13.22 -5.54 -3.21
N ALA A 19 13.82 -4.35 -3.07
CA ALA A 19 13.15 -3.19 -2.48
C ALA A 19 12.02 -2.69 -3.40
N ILE A 20 10.85 -2.42 -2.82
CA ILE A 20 9.68 -1.86 -3.53
C ILE A 20 9.71 -0.32 -3.49
N ILE A 21 10.15 0.25 -2.37
CA ILE A 21 10.26 1.69 -2.16
C ILE A 21 11.63 2.05 -1.59
N GLN A 22 12.00 3.32 -1.71
CA GLN A 22 13.14 3.85 -0.98
C GLN A 22 12.85 3.86 0.54
N PRO A 23 13.89 3.86 1.40
CA PRO A 23 13.70 3.91 2.84
C PRO A 23 13.02 5.20 3.29
N VAL A 24 12.04 5.09 4.20
CA VAL A 24 11.30 6.24 4.75
C VAL A 24 11.31 6.24 6.28
N LEU A 25 11.30 7.43 6.89
CA LEU A 25 11.47 7.68 8.33
C LEU A 25 10.29 7.26 9.22
N LYS A 26 9.09 7.09 8.65
CA LYS A 26 7.83 6.85 9.40
C LYS A 26 6.95 5.82 8.72
N LEU A 27 7.55 4.71 8.29
CA LEU A 27 6.79 3.61 7.70
C LEU A 27 6.04 2.87 8.81
N LYS A 28 4.71 2.86 8.77
CA LYS A 28 3.86 2.12 9.72
C LYS A 28 3.47 0.75 9.19
N SER A 29 3.25 0.63 7.88
CA SER A 29 2.81 -0.61 7.24
C SER A 29 3.40 -0.78 5.85
N CYS A 30 3.46 -2.02 5.39
CA CYS A 30 3.80 -2.35 4.00
C CYS A 30 2.64 -2.97 3.23
N ASN A 31 1.49 -3.22 3.87
CA ASN A 31 0.43 -4.01 3.26
C ASN A 31 -0.12 -3.33 2.00
N CYS A 32 -0.37 -2.02 2.05
CA CYS A 32 -0.85 -1.30 0.87
C CYS A 32 0.20 -1.23 -0.23
N ILE A 33 1.46 -0.92 0.13
CA ILE A 33 2.58 -0.80 -0.83
C ILE A 33 2.81 -2.12 -1.56
N VAL A 34 2.86 -3.24 -0.83
CA VAL A 34 3.04 -4.58 -1.40
C VAL A 34 1.85 -4.96 -2.28
N HIS A 35 0.61 -4.66 -1.86
CA HIS A 35 -0.58 -4.92 -2.67
C HIS A 35 -0.54 -4.11 -3.98
N ARG A 36 -0.23 -2.81 -3.89
CA ARG A 36 -0.07 -1.94 -5.05
C ARG A 36 1.01 -2.45 -6.01
N ASP A 37 2.14 -2.87 -5.48
CA ASP A 37 3.25 -3.43 -6.25
C ASP A 37 2.84 -4.69 -7.02
N ARG A 38 2.18 -5.64 -6.35
CA ARG A 38 1.67 -6.87 -6.98
C ARG A 38 0.73 -6.55 -8.14
N VAL A 39 -0.22 -5.65 -7.92
CA VAL A 39 -1.19 -5.23 -8.94
C VAL A 39 -0.51 -4.54 -10.13
N VAL A 40 0.45 -3.65 -9.88
CA VAL A 40 1.20 -2.98 -10.96
C VAL A 40 2.06 -3.99 -11.74
N SER A 41 2.60 -5.00 -11.05
CA SER A 41 3.44 -6.04 -11.65
C SER A 41 2.69 -6.93 -12.64
N THR A 42 1.38 -7.16 -12.43
CA THR A 42 0.57 -7.98 -13.36
C THR A 42 0.25 -7.25 -14.68
N ARG A 43 0.43 -5.92 -14.74
CA ARG A 43 0.11 -5.07 -15.90
C ARG A 43 -1.34 -5.20 -16.41
N LEU A 44 -2.25 -5.66 -15.56
CA LEU A 44 -3.67 -5.76 -15.90
C LEU A 44 -4.31 -4.37 -15.89
N ILE A 45 -4.87 -3.98 -17.03
CA ILE A 45 -5.59 -2.72 -17.17
C ILE A 45 -6.98 -2.87 -16.55
N GLY A 46 -7.46 -1.81 -15.89
CA GLY A 46 -8.80 -1.79 -15.31
C GLY A 46 -8.95 -2.54 -14.00
N THR A 47 -7.86 -3.12 -13.45
CA THR A 47 -7.90 -3.68 -12.10
C THR A 47 -7.81 -2.59 -11.04
N TYR A 48 -8.34 -2.87 -9.86
CA TYR A 48 -8.23 -2.01 -8.70
C TYR A 48 -6.77 -1.85 -8.26
N LYS A 49 -6.25 -0.62 -8.33
CA LYS A 49 -4.96 -0.26 -7.77
C LYS A 49 -5.18 0.44 -6.42
N PRO A 50 -4.71 -0.12 -5.30
CA PRO A 50 -4.92 0.52 -4.00
C PRO A 50 -4.13 1.83 -3.90
N GLN A 51 -4.81 2.84 -3.38
CA GLN A 51 -4.24 4.09 -2.88
C GLN A 51 -3.63 3.86 -1.49
N CYS A 52 -2.45 4.43 -1.26
CA CYS A 52 -1.70 4.27 0.00
C CYS A 52 -1.31 5.65 0.52
N GLU A 53 -1.28 5.79 1.85
CA GLU A 53 -0.69 6.94 2.52
C GLU A 53 0.85 6.84 2.50
N ALA A 54 1.52 7.95 2.82
CA ALA A 54 2.98 8.03 2.85
C ALA A 54 3.62 7.08 3.89
N ASP A 55 2.89 6.71 4.94
CA ASP A 55 3.32 5.74 5.96
C ASP A 55 3.04 4.27 5.57
N GLY A 56 2.55 4.05 4.35
CA GLY A 56 2.31 2.74 3.75
C GLY A 56 1.03 2.03 4.21
N THR A 57 0.21 2.69 5.05
CA THR A 57 -1.18 2.29 5.31
C THR A 57 -2.06 2.54 4.09
N TYR A 58 -3.26 1.97 4.08
CA TYR A 58 -4.25 2.28 3.06
C TYR A 58 -4.82 3.69 3.27
N SER A 59 -5.08 4.41 2.17
CA SER A 59 -5.83 5.65 2.29
C SER A 59 -7.25 5.34 2.76
N ARG A 60 -7.81 6.19 3.63
CA ARG A 60 -9.17 5.94 4.17
C ARG A 60 -10.21 5.81 3.05
N THR A 61 -10.04 6.56 1.96
CA THR A 61 -10.91 6.47 0.79
C THR A 61 -10.17 5.79 -0.34
N GLN A 62 -10.68 4.62 -0.74
CA GLN A 62 -10.19 3.89 -1.89
C GLN A 62 -11.14 4.08 -3.05
N CYS A 63 -10.60 4.21 -4.26
CA CYS A 63 -11.39 4.43 -5.46
C CYS A 63 -10.98 3.46 -6.56
N HIS A 64 -11.96 2.85 -7.20
CA HIS A 64 -11.74 2.06 -8.41
C HIS A 64 -11.89 2.97 -9.64
N GLY A 65 -10.79 3.60 -10.07
CA GLY A 65 -10.81 4.56 -11.19
C GLY A 65 -11.46 4.03 -12.48
N GLY A 66 -11.26 2.74 -12.80
CA GLY A 66 -11.88 2.12 -13.98
C GLY A 66 -13.37 1.80 -13.87
N MET A 67 -13.95 1.82 -12.66
CA MET A 67 -15.36 1.48 -12.41
C MET A 67 -16.15 2.65 -11.83
N GLY A 68 -15.49 3.76 -11.46
CA GLY A 68 -16.13 5.00 -11.05
C GLY A 68 -16.73 5.01 -9.65
N TYR A 69 -16.41 4.04 -8.78
CA TYR A 69 -16.89 4.02 -7.39
C TYR A 69 -15.75 4.05 -6.37
N CYS A 70 -16.07 4.57 -5.18
CA CYS A 70 -15.17 4.65 -4.05
C CYS A 70 -15.80 4.03 -2.79
N TRP A 71 -14.97 3.61 -1.84
CA TRP A 71 -15.39 3.07 -0.55
C TRP A 71 -14.42 3.47 0.56
N CYS A 72 -14.88 3.37 1.80
CA CYS A 72 -14.04 3.61 2.96
C CYS A 72 -13.35 2.32 3.41
N VAL A 73 -12.10 2.43 3.86
CA VAL A 73 -11.35 1.35 4.49
C VAL A 73 -10.68 1.80 5.79
N ASP A 74 -10.33 0.83 6.63
CA ASP A 74 -9.41 1.03 7.74
C ASP A 74 -7.93 1.07 7.26
N GLU A 75 -6.99 1.27 8.19
CA GLU A 75 -5.54 1.34 7.88
C GLU A 75 -4.98 0.04 7.27
N ASN A 76 -5.68 -1.08 7.44
CA ASN A 76 -5.33 -2.41 6.91
C ASN A 76 -5.98 -2.69 5.55
N GLY A 77 -6.87 -1.83 5.07
CA GLY A 77 -7.56 -1.96 3.79
C GLY A 77 -8.89 -2.70 3.86
N ASN A 78 -9.41 -3.00 5.06
CA ASN A 78 -10.71 -3.64 5.21
C ASN A 78 -11.82 -2.61 4.98
N LYS A 79 -12.84 -2.97 4.20
CA LYS A 79 -13.99 -2.09 3.97
C LYS A 79 -14.69 -1.81 5.29
N VAL A 80 -14.96 -0.54 5.56
CA VAL A 80 -15.76 -0.11 6.71
C VAL A 80 -17.10 0.44 6.21
N ASN A 81 -18.17 0.02 6.88
CA ASN A 81 -19.50 0.54 6.61
C ASN A 81 -19.69 1.85 7.38
N LYS A 82 -20.31 2.84 6.71
CA LYS A 82 -20.90 3.98 7.42
C LYS A 82 -22.18 3.47 8.05
N ASN A 83 -22.19 3.35 9.38
CA ASN A 83 -23.42 3.15 10.13
C ASN A 83 -24.18 4.48 10.22
#